data_AF-A0A0G9KYA6-F1
#
_entry.id   AF-A0A0G9KYA6-F1
#
_cell.length_a   1.000
_cell.length_b   1.000
_cell.length_c   1.000
_cell.angle_alpha   90.00
_cell.angle_beta   90.00
_cell.angle_gamma   90.00
#
_symmetry.space_group_name_H-M   'P 1'
#
loop_
_entity.id
_entity.type
_entity.pdbx_description
1 polymer ?
#
loop_
_entity_poly.entity_id
_entity_poly.type
_entity_poly.pdbx_seq_one_letter_code
_entity_poly.pdbx_strand_id
1 'polypeptide(L)'
;MKFIVVFLLLVINLFAVTNRDFSIYKKEAQTPSHTLLIIGGIHGDEPGAYFAPAFFEKYYKITKGSVWVIPNINGDSIIANQRGIYNDMNRKFSVIEKDDPDYFIIERVKKIILDKKVDLILNLHDGHGFYRETHENAIFNPKAWGQATIIDQDKINGLDKFGDLDKIATQVKNNLNKDKLFQEFHSFGVKNTQTKFKDEQMQLSLTYFAITNNKPAFAIETSKNITDLTEKVIYQLKSIEEFMKIMDIEFQRDFDINNYEEVKKRLFDFGEVKINENIAFDLSDTRKILRFIPLKKENNEFKFENALGATKIVDNKYEVYIGNINVTNLFPQIFDVKEYKDSIKIEVDGKVINTKLGEVIDVKNSFKIVKNDFFRVNVIGFSKAGVDSEDDILLKKSDMVDSFSIDTNNKQYRVEFYKDNNFYGMITINFVD
;
A
#
# COMPACT_ATOMS: atom_id res chain seq x y z
N MET A 1 -60.91 -18.53 -20.89
CA MET A 1 -59.76 -17.63 -20.60
C MET A 1 -58.55 -18.52 -20.29
N LYS A 2 -57.59 -18.61 -21.20
CA LYS A 2 -56.34 -19.36 -20.99
C LYS A 2 -55.29 -18.38 -20.45
N PHE A 3 -54.89 -18.56 -19.20
CA PHE A 3 -53.81 -17.80 -18.59
C PHE A 3 -52.48 -18.21 -19.23
N ILE A 4 -51.80 -17.25 -19.85
CA ILE A 4 -50.40 -17.39 -20.28
C ILE A 4 -49.57 -16.95 -19.08
N VAL A 5 -48.90 -17.91 -18.45
CA VAL A 5 -47.88 -17.63 -17.44
C VAL A 5 -46.58 -17.34 -18.19
N VAL A 6 -46.17 -16.07 -18.21
CA VAL A 6 -44.87 -15.66 -18.73
C VAL A 6 -43.83 -15.96 -17.65
N PHE A 7 -42.95 -16.93 -17.93
CA PHE A 7 -41.80 -17.24 -17.09
C PHE A 7 -40.72 -16.19 -17.36
N LEU A 8 -40.55 -15.24 -16.44
CA LEU A 8 -39.47 -14.26 -16.49
C LEU A 8 -38.18 -14.96 -15.98
N LEU A 9 -37.35 -15.45 -16.90
CA LEU A 9 -36.01 -15.93 -16.59
C LEU A 9 -35.14 -14.73 -16.18
N LEU A 10 -34.98 -14.53 -14.87
CA LEU A 10 -34.03 -13.59 -14.31
C LEU A 10 -32.62 -14.16 -14.57
N VAL A 11 -31.96 -13.68 -15.62
CA VAL A 11 -30.53 -13.95 -15.84
C VAL A 11 -29.75 -13.09 -14.85
N ILE A 12 -29.48 -13.63 -13.66
CA ILE A 12 -28.51 -13.04 -12.74
C ILE A 12 -27.14 -13.34 -13.34
N ASN A 13 -26.50 -12.32 -13.89
CA ASN A 13 -25.06 -12.38 -14.16
C ASN A 13 -24.34 -12.50 -12.81
N LEU A 14 -24.10 -13.75 -12.38
CA LEU A 14 -23.15 -14.09 -11.33
C LEU A 14 -21.74 -13.83 -11.85
N PHE A 15 -21.34 -12.56 -11.95
CA PHE A 15 -19.92 -12.25 -11.92
C PHE A 15 -19.46 -12.58 -10.50
N ALA A 16 -18.61 -13.59 -10.37
CA ALA A 16 -17.96 -13.87 -9.10
C ALA A 16 -17.20 -12.61 -8.68
N VAL A 17 -17.57 -12.03 -7.55
CA VAL A 17 -16.82 -10.93 -6.95
C VAL A 17 -15.49 -11.54 -6.52
N THR A 18 -14.41 -11.15 -7.18
CA THR A 18 -13.05 -11.57 -6.80
C THR A 18 -12.41 -10.47 -5.98
N ASN A 19 -11.69 -10.84 -4.93
CA ASN A 19 -10.87 -9.89 -4.19
C ASN A 19 -9.85 -9.23 -5.11
N ARG A 20 -9.45 -8.00 -4.80
CA ARG A 20 -8.41 -7.28 -5.54
C ARG A 20 -7.12 -8.09 -5.61
N ASP A 21 -6.55 -8.14 -6.81
CA ASP A 21 -5.26 -8.76 -7.03
C ASP A 21 -4.11 -7.98 -6.36
N PHE A 22 -2.99 -8.66 -6.11
CA PHE A 22 -1.83 -8.08 -5.44
C PHE A 22 -0.56 -8.08 -6.30
N SER A 23 0.40 -7.25 -5.94
CA SER A 23 1.73 -7.22 -6.54
C SER A 23 2.76 -7.93 -5.65
N ILE A 24 3.76 -8.55 -6.28
CA ILE A 24 4.95 -9.07 -5.60
C ILE A 24 6.17 -8.27 -6.05
N TYR A 25 6.93 -7.78 -5.09
CA TYR A 25 8.13 -6.98 -5.31
C TYR A 25 9.35 -7.83 -4.96
N LYS A 26 10.18 -8.17 -5.94
CA LYS A 26 11.36 -9.03 -5.77
C LYS A 26 12.61 -8.16 -5.73
N LYS A 27 13.23 -8.05 -4.56
CA LYS A 27 14.47 -7.30 -4.33
C LYS A 27 15.63 -8.29 -4.26
N GLU A 28 16.18 -8.63 -5.42
CA GLU A 28 17.21 -9.66 -5.59
C GLU A 28 18.58 -9.00 -5.81
N ALA A 29 19.55 -9.27 -4.93
CA ALA A 29 20.93 -8.80 -5.11
C ALA A 29 21.71 -9.68 -6.08
N GLN A 30 22.77 -9.11 -6.67
CA GLN A 30 23.69 -9.88 -7.50
C GLN A 30 24.48 -10.92 -6.70
N THR A 31 24.81 -10.62 -5.44
CA THR A 31 25.47 -11.54 -4.52
C THR A 31 24.42 -12.52 -3.96
N PRO A 32 24.45 -13.81 -4.35
CA PRO A 32 23.44 -14.76 -3.92
C PRO A 32 23.58 -15.07 -2.43
N SER A 33 22.44 -15.30 -1.79
CA SER A 33 22.29 -15.83 -0.42
C SER A 33 20.87 -16.41 -0.34
N HIS A 34 20.26 -16.38 0.83
CA HIS A 34 18.90 -16.86 1.07
C HIS A 34 17.82 -15.91 0.56
N THR A 35 16.61 -16.45 0.35
CA THR A 35 15.41 -15.65 0.02
C THR A 35 14.41 -15.63 1.16
N LEU A 36 14.16 -14.43 1.68
CA LEU A 36 13.09 -14.16 2.63
C LEU A 36 11.81 -13.75 1.88
N LEU A 37 10.68 -14.36 2.21
CA LEU A 37 9.36 -13.93 1.74
C LEU A 37 8.61 -13.22 2.86
N ILE A 38 8.23 -11.97 2.63
CA ILE A 38 7.45 -11.13 3.56
C ILE A 38 6.05 -10.97 3.01
N ILE A 39 5.03 -11.33 3.80
CA ILE A 39 3.61 -11.23 3.44
C ILE A 39 2.91 -10.38 4.50
N GLY A 40 2.24 -9.32 4.04
CA GLY A 40 1.43 -8.43 4.87
C GLY A 40 -0.03 -8.38 4.40
N GLY A 41 -0.88 -7.81 5.25
CA GLY A 41 -2.24 -7.44 4.85
C GLY A 41 -3.15 -8.61 4.53
N ILE A 42 -3.03 -9.70 5.30
CA ILE A 42 -4.01 -10.80 5.29
C ILE A 42 -5.33 -10.39 5.97
N HIS A 43 -5.24 -9.49 6.96
CA HIS A 43 -6.37 -8.80 7.55
C HIS A 43 -6.34 -7.31 7.25
N GLY A 44 -7.50 -6.74 6.95
CA GLY A 44 -7.61 -5.34 6.55
C GLY A 44 -7.62 -4.32 7.68
N ASP A 45 -7.77 -4.77 8.93
CA ASP A 45 -7.77 -3.91 10.13
C ASP A 45 -6.43 -3.98 10.92
N GLU A 46 -5.36 -4.40 10.26
CA GLU A 46 -4.02 -4.61 10.83
C GLU A 46 -2.97 -3.74 10.10
N PRO A 47 -3.03 -2.40 10.26
CA PRO A 47 -2.23 -1.49 9.45
C PRO A 47 -0.72 -1.62 9.62
N GLY A 48 -0.23 -2.01 10.80
CA GLY A 48 1.21 -2.27 10.97
C GLY A 48 1.71 -3.34 10.00
N ALA A 49 0.91 -4.39 9.80
CA ALA A 49 1.23 -5.55 8.98
C ALA A 49 1.35 -5.27 7.47
N TYR A 50 0.66 -4.27 6.92
CA TYR A 50 0.73 -3.93 5.50
C TYR A 50 1.49 -2.64 5.20
N PHE A 51 1.55 -1.67 6.13
CA PHE A 51 2.40 -0.50 5.97
C PHE A 51 3.89 -0.81 6.11
N ALA A 52 4.29 -1.72 7.00
CA ALA A 52 5.69 -2.10 7.14
C ALA A 52 6.31 -2.72 5.87
N PRO A 53 5.69 -3.70 5.20
CA PRO A 53 6.25 -4.25 3.96
C PRO A 53 6.21 -3.24 2.81
N ALA A 54 5.21 -2.36 2.72
CA ALA A 54 5.19 -1.28 1.74
C ALA A 54 6.32 -0.26 1.97
N PHE A 55 6.55 0.11 3.23
CA PHE A 55 7.69 0.94 3.63
C PHE A 55 9.01 0.26 3.27
N PHE A 56 9.15 -1.03 3.58
CA PHE A 56 10.34 -1.81 3.28
C PHE A 56 10.62 -1.84 1.77
N GLU A 57 9.59 -2.06 0.96
CA GLU A 57 9.68 -2.09 -0.50
C GLU A 57 10.30 -0.79 -1.05
N LYS A 58 9.80 0.36 -0.60
CA LYS A 58 10.22 1.69 -1.05
C LYS A 58 11.62 2.10 -0.57
N TYR A 59 11.95 1.85 0.71
CA TYR A 59 13.12 2.48 1.35
C TYR A 59 14.31 1.55 1.64
N TYR A 60 14.19 0.24 1.37
CA TYR A 60 15.30 -0.69 1.54
C TYR A 60 15.93 -1.07 0.20
N LYS A 61 17.23 -1.31 0.20
CA LYS A 61 17.97 -1.88 -0.92
C LYS A 61 18.70 -3.13 -0.46
N ILE A 62 18.43 -4.27 -1.09
CA ILE A 62 19.11 -5.53 -0.79
C ILE A 62 20.46 -5.55 -1.51
N THR A 63 21.53 -5.85 -0.77
CA THR A 63 22.91 -5.90 -1.28
C THR A 63 23.49 -7.31 -1.32
N LYS A 64 22.90 -8.25 -0.58
CA LYS A 64 23.20 -9.68 -0.60
C LYS A 64 21.95 -10.49 -0.29
N GLY A 65 21.72 -11.59 -1.00
CA GLY A 65 20.51 -12.39 -0.85
C GLY A 65 19.31 -11.82 -1.59
N SER A 66 18.11 -12.21 -1.18
CA SER A 66 16.87 -11.81 -1.83
C SER A 66 15.75 -11.60 -0.81
N VAL A 67 14.93 -10.59 -1.03
CA VAL A 67 13.68 -10.40 -0.28
C VAL A 67 12.54 -10.23 -1.26
N TRP A 68 11.53 -11.10 -1.15
CA TRP A 68 10.28 -11.02 -1.90
C TRP A 68 9.22 -10.45 -0.97
N VAL A 69 8.53 -9.40 -1.42
CA VAL A 69 7.59 -8.65 -0.58
C VAL A 69 6.21 -8.64 -1.23
N ILE A 70 5.20 -9.01 -0.45
CA ILE A 70 3.80 -8.88 -0.80
C ILE A 70 3.15 -7.99 0.26
N PRO A 71 3.01 -6.67 0.02
CA PRO A 71 2.55 -5.74 1.04
C PRO A 71 1.09 -5.94 1.47
N ASN A 72 0.23 -6.37 0.54
CA ASN A 72 -1.16 -6.70 0.81
C ASN A 72 -1.57 -7.95 0.04
N ILE A 73 -2.39 -8.79 0.67
CA ILE A 73 -3.07 -9.90 -0.03
C ILE A 73 -4.60 -9.80 0.08
N ASN A 74 -5.12 -8.93 0.94
CA ASN A 74 -6.55 -8.75 1.16
C ASN A 74 -6.98 -7.31 0.87
N GLY A 75 -6.78 -6.87 -0.37
CA GLY A 75 -6.94 -5.47 -0.79
C GLY A 75 -8.33 -4.90 -0.50
N ASP A 76 -9.40 -5.65 -0.75
CA ASP A 76 -10.75 -5.16 -0.47
C ASP A 76 -11.05 -4.99 1.03
N SER A 77 -10.51 -5.88 1.87
CA SER A 77 -10.66 -5.75 3.32
C SER A 77 -9.86 -4.58 3.88
N ILE A 78 -8.67 -4.31 3.33
CA ILE A 78 -7.81 -3.19 3.72
C ILE A 78 -8.50 -1.85 3.44
N ILE A 79 -9.03 -1.62 2.24
CA ILE A 79 -9.73 -0.36 1.93
C ILE A 79 -11.01 -0.21 2.75
N ALA A 80 -11.63 -1.32 3.16
CA ALA A 80 -12.80 -1.33 4.03
C ALA A 80 -12.43 -1.15 5.52
N ASN A 81 -11.13 -1.20 5.86
CA ASN A 81 -10.62 -1.24 7.23
C ASN A 81 -11.34 -2.32 8.08
N GLN A 82 -11.54 -3.50 7.50
CA GLN A 82 -12.21 -4.63 8.13
C GLN A 82 -11.29 -5.84 8.14
N ARG A 83 -11.39 -6.69 9.16
CA ARG A 83 -10.54 -7.89 9.27
C ARG A 83 -10.59 -8.76 8.02
N GLY A 84 -11.78 -9.04 7.51
CA GLY A 84 -11.99 -9.85 6.31
C GLY A 84 -13.42 -9.74 5.81
N ILE A 85 -13.63 -9.04 4.69
CA ILE A 85 -14.99 -8.84 4.15
C ILE A 85 -15.57 -10.12 3.51
N TYR A 86 -14.71 -11.08 3.19
CA TYR A 86 -15.05 -12.39 2.65
C TYR A 86 -14.78 -13.51 3.66
N ASN A 87 -14.94 -13.24 4.96
CA ASN A 87 -14.48 -14.07 6.09
C ASN A 87 -12.96 -13.96 6.36
N ASP A 88 -12.47 -14.69 7.36
CA ASP A 88 -11.07 -14.68 7.77
C ASP A 88 -10.20 -15.39 6.71
N MET A 89 -9.42 -14.62 5.95
CA MET A 89 -8.54 -15.13 4.89
C MET A 89 -7.47 -16.08 5.45
N ASN A 90 -7.03 -15.90 6.70
CA ASN A 90 -6.07 -16.77 7.36
C ASN A 90 -6.69 -18.08 7.88
N ARG A 91 -7.91 -18.41 7.44
CA ARG A 91 -8.54 -19.74 7.62
C ARG A 91 -8.77 -20.48 6.30
N LYS A 92 -8.18 -20.01 5.21
CA LYS A 92 -8.42 -20.53 3.86
C LYS A 92 -7.23 -21.26 3.23
N PHE A 93 -6.13 -21.46 3.98
CA PHE A 93 -4.91 -22.06 3.43
C PHE A 93 -4.92 -23.59 3.42
N SER A 94 -5.82 -24.23 4.17
CA SER A 94 -6.02 -25.68 4.10
C SER A 94 -7.04 -26.06 3.01
N VAL A 95 -8.27 -25.58 3.12
CA VAL A 95 -9.37 -25.80 2.17
C VAL A 95 -10.00 -24.46 1.83
N ILE A 96 -10.35 -24.27 0.55
CA ILE A 96 -11.07 -23.09 0.05
C ILE A 96 -11.93 -23.51 -1.15
N GLU A 97 -13.18 -23.05 -1.18
CA GLU A 97 -14.10 -23.28 -2.29
C GLU A 97 -13.73 -22.44 -3.51
N LYS A 98 -14.01 -22.94 -4.72
CA LYS A 98 -13.61 -22.28 -5.98
C LYS A 98 -14.35 -20.98 -6.26
N ASP A 99 -15.52 -20.81 -5.67
CA ASP A 99 -16.35 -19.62 -5.79
C ASP A 99 -16.10 -18.61 -4.66
N ASP A 100 -15.21 -18.92 -3.71
CA ASP A 100 -14.77 -17.95 -2.70
C ASP A 100 -14.03 -16.78 -3.37
N PRO A 101 -14.38 -15.52 -3.06
CA PRO A 101 -13.71 -14.33 -3.60
C PRO A 101 -12.19 -14.31 -3.44
N ASP A 102 -11.65 -14.99 -2.43
CA ASP A 102 -10.21 -15.06 -2.13
C ASP A 102 -9.51 -16.23 -2.85
N TYR A 103 -10.23 -17.10 -3.59
CA TYR A 103 -9.69 -18.34 -4.15
C TYR A 103 -8.41 -18.12 -4.97
N PHE A 104 -8.46 -17.20 -5.93
CA PHE A 104 -7.32 -16.92 -6.80
C PHE A 104 -6.12 -16.33 -6.05
N ILE A 105 -6.38 -15.49 -5.05
CA ILE A 105 -5.37 -14.90 -4.19
C ILE A 105 -4.67 -15.99 -3.38
N ILE A 106 -5.44 -16.83 -2.68
CA ILE A 106 -4.91 -17.91 -1.85
C ILE A 106 -4.07 -18.88 -2.67
N GLU A 107 -4.57 -19.33 -3.82
CA GLU A 107 -3.82 -20.26 -4.68
C GLU A 107 -2.54 -19.64 -5.23
N ARG A 108 -2.54 -18.33 -5.52
CA ARG A 108 -1.34 -17.61 -5.92
C ARG A 108 -0.34 -17.49 -4.77
N VAL A 109 -0.77 -17.15 -3.56
CA VAL A 109 0.09 -17.09 -2.37
C VAL A 109 0.70 -18.45 -2.06
N LYS A 110 -0.09 -19.53 -2.09
CA LYS A 110 0.42 -20.91 -1.91
C LYS A 110 1.53 -21.24 -2.90
N LYS A 111 1.35 -20.92 -4.19
CA LYS A 111 2.39 -21.13 -5.22
C LYS A 111 3.68 -20.36 -4.92
N ILE A 112 3.57 -19.13 -4.41
CA ILE A 112 4.75 -18.32 -4.04
C ILE A 112 5.46 -18.92 -2.82
N ILE A 113 4.70 -19.33 -1.78
CA ILE A 113 5.26 -20.01 -0.59
C ILE A 113 6.03 -21.27 -0.98
N LEU A 114 5.48 -22.05 -1.93
CA LEU A 114 6.09 -23.30 -2.39
C LEU A 114 7.23 -23.11 -3.40
N ASP A 115 7.52 -21.87 -3.83
CA ASP A 115 8.61 -21.61 -4.76
C ASP A 115 9.94 -22.11 -4.16
N LYS A 116 10.74 -22.79 -4.98
CA LYS A 116 12.01 -23.39 -4.55
C LYS A 116 13.03 -22.35 -4.11
N LYS A 117 12.91 -21.10 -4.58
CA LYS A 117 13.80 -20.00 -4.18
C LYS A 117 13.53 -19.50 -2.76
N VAL A 118 12.30 -19.63 -2.25
CA VAL A 118 11.89 -19.13 -0.93
C VAL A 118 12.42 -20.04 0.18
N ASP A 119 13.26 -19.51 1.07
CA ASP A 119 13.88 -20.27 2.16
C ASP A 119 13.13 -20.11 3.50
N LEU A 120 12.53 -18.94 3.76
CA LEU A 120 11.80 -18.63 5.00
C LEU A 120 10.68 -17.61 4.73
N ILE A 121 9.56 -17.76 5.43
CA ILE A 121 8.38 -16.90 5.30
C ILE A 121 8.11 -16.14 6.60
N LEU A 122 7.86 -14.83 6.47
CA LEU A 122 7.29 -13.99 7.51
C LEU A 122 5.88 -13.56 7.12
N ASN A 123 4.92 -13.84 7.98
CA ASN A 123 3.55 -13.36 7.88
C ASN A 123 3.33 -12.27 8.93
N LEU A 124 3.08 -11.04 8.52
CA LEU A 124 2.98 -9.90 9.43
C LEU A 124 1.52 -9.71 9.86
N HIS A 125 1.31 -9.37 11.13
CA HIS A 125 -0.02 -9.17 11.73
C HIS A 125 0.03 -8.05 12.78
N ASP A 126 -1.15 -7.54 13.12
CA ASP A 126 -1.36 -6.81 14.35
C ASP A 126 -2.31 -7.60 15.27
N GLY A 127 -1.85 -7.97 16.46
CA GLY A 127 -2.54 -8.85 17.38
C GLY A 127 -3.08 -8.13 18.61
N HIS A 128 -4.24 -8.54 19.12
CA HIS A 128 -4.78 -7.95 20.36
C HIS A 128 -3.89 -8.23 21.58
N GLY A 129 -3.79 -7.26 22.49
CA GLY A 129 -3.05 -7.35 23.75
C GLY A 129 -1.54 -7.40 23.57
N PHE A 130 -0.85 -7.71 24.66
CA PHE A 130 0.58 -7.96 24.74
C PHE A 130 0.76 -9.38 25.27
N TYR A 131 1.36 -10.25 24.45
CA TYR A 131 1.61 -11.62 24.85
C TYR A 131 2.54 -11.69 26.07
N ARG A 132 2.13 -12.49 27.06
CA ARG A 132 2.90 -12.85 28.25
C ARG A 132 2.72 -14.32 28.54
N GLU A 133 3.77 -14.99 29.02
CA GLU A 133 3.70 -16.41 29.38
C GLU A 133 2.74 -16.68 30.54
N THR A 134 2.57 -15.69 31.43
CA THR A 134 1.64 -15.73 32.56
C THR A 134 0.54 -14.67 32.39
N HIS A 135 -0.62 -14.92 32.98
CA HIS A 135 -1.71 -13.95 32.97
C HIS A 135 -1.44 -12.86 34.01
N GLU A 136 -1.26 -11.63 33.55
CA GLU A 136 -1.13 -10.45 34.42
C GLU A 136 -2.47 -9.69 34.47
N ASN A 137 -3.10 -9.43 33.32
CA ASN A 137 -4.42 -8.83 33.22
C ASN A 137 -5.06 -9.03 31.82
N ALA A 138 -6.18 -8.34 31.56
CA ALA A 138 -6.97 -8.47 30.35
C ALA A 138 -6.21 -8.21 29.03
N ILE A 139 -5.17 -7.37 29.05
CA ILE A 139 -4.36 -7.08 27.86
C ILE A 139 -2.96 -7.71 27.93
N PHE A 140 -2.43 -8.05 29.12
CA PHE A 140 -1.15 -8.73 29.30
C PHE A 140 -1.38 -10.19 29.73
N ASN A 141 -1.42 -11.13 28.77
CA ASN A 141 -1.72 -12.53 29.07
C ASN A 141 -1.32 -13.51 27.95
N PRO A 142 -1.41 -14.85 28.17
CA PRO A 142 -1.01 -15.85 27.18
C PRO A 142 -1.94 -15.96 25.96
N LYS A 143 -3.18 -15.45 26.07
CA LYS A 143 -4.15 -15.46 24.96
C LYS A 143 -3.91 -14.31 23.99
N ALA A 144 -3.25 -13.24 24.43
CA ALA A 144 -2.85 -12.12 23.57
C ALA A 144 -1.87 -12.58 22.47
N TRP A 145 -1.81 -11.79 21.41
CA TRP A 145 -0.97 -12.04 20.23
C TRP A 145 0.09 -10.97 20.05
N GLY A 146 -0.21 -9.71 20.41
CA GLY A 146 0.68 -8.59 20.13
C GLY A 146 2.03 -8.64 20.85
N GLN A 147 3.03 -8.03 20.22
CA GLN A 147 4.44 -8.07 20.61
C GLN A 147 4.94 -9.52 20.79
N ALA A 148 4.79 -10.34 19.75
CA ALA A 148 5.32 -11.69 19.76
C ALA A 148 5.78 -12.18 18.40
N THR A 149 6.77 -13.06 18.41
CA THR A 149 7.07 -13.95 17.29
C THR A 149 6.31 -15.25 17.51
N ILE A 150 5.45 -15.60 16.55
CA ILE A 150 4.59 -16.79 16.60
C ILE A 150 5.23 -17.90 15.78
N ILE A 151 5.27 -19.11 16.34
CA ILE A 151 5.69 -20.33 15.67
C ILE A 151 4.64 -21.43 15.85
N ASP A 152 4.45 -22.27 14.83
CA ASP A 152 3.48 -23.38 14.88
C ASP A 152 4.01 -24.61 15.64
N GLN A 153 5.34 -24.75 15.70
CA GLN A 153 6.06 -25.86 16.35
C GLN A 153 7.52 -25.47 16.58
N ASP A 154 8.23 -26.18 17.46
CA ASP A 154 9.63 -25.83 17.80
C ASP A 154 10.58 -26.07 16.63
N LYS A 155 10.41 -27.19 15.91
CA LYS A 155 11.33 -27.63 14.86
C LYS A 155 10.62 -28.28 13.68
N ILE A 156 11.16 -28.11 12.48
CA ILE A 156 10.83 -28.88 11.28
C ILE A 156 11.87 -29.99 11.12
N ASN A 157 11.49 -31.23 11.41
CA ASN A 157 12.41 -32.37 11.36
C ASN A 157 12.87 -32.65 9.93
N GLY A 158 14.18 -32.88 9.75
CA GLY A 158 14.77 -33.17 8.44
C GLY A 158 15.08 -31.94 7.58
N LEU A 159 14.94 -30.73 8.13
CA LEU A 159 15.30 -29.49 7.45
C LEU A 159 16.55 -28.86 8.09
N ASP A 160 17.67 -28.88 7.36
CA ASP A 160 18.96 -28.40 7.87
C ASP A 160 19.01 -26.87 8.01
N LYS A 161 18.34 -26.15 7.10
CA LYS A 161 18.34 -24.67 7.08
C LYS A 161 17.08 -24.13 7.73
N PHE A 162 17.26 -23.29 8.75
CA PHE A 162 16.20 -22.59 9.45
C PHE A 162 15.09 -23.49 10.04
N GLY A 163 15.35 -24.79 10.20
CA GLY A 163 14.39 -25.75 10.75
C GLY A 163 14.20 -25.68 12.27
N ASP A 164 15.06 -24.95 13.00
CA ASP A 164 14.94 -24.74 14.45
C ASP A 164 14.21 -23.42 14.74
N LEU A 165 12.88 -23.47 14.67
CA LEU A 165 12.01 -22.29 14.72
C LEU A 165 12.05 -21.61 16.10
N ASP A 166 12.01 -22.39 17.18
CA ASP A 166 12.09 -21.84 18.55
C ASP A 166 13.41 -21.10 18.79
N LYS A 167 14.53 -21.68 18.33
CA LYS A 167 15.84 -21.02 18.43
C LYS A 167 15.86 -19.69 17.68
N ILE A 168 15.33 -19.64 16.46
CA ILE A 168 15.26 -18.42 15.65
C ILE A 168 14.36 -17.38 16.32
N ALA A 169 13.14 -17.77 16.72
CA ALA A 169 12.19 -16.87 17.37
C ALA A 169 12.74 -16.30 18.69
N THR A 170 13.42 -17.14 19.47
CA THR A 170 14.08 -16.72 20.72
C THR A 170 15.23 -15.75 20.46
N GLN A 171 16.03 -15.97 19.42
CA GLN A 171 17.08 -15.03 19.02
C GLN A 171 16.48 -13.68 18.62
N VAL A 172 15.44 -13.69 17.78
CA VAL A 172 14.73 -12.47 17.36
C VAL A 172 14.20 -11.71 18.56
N LYS A 173 13.42 -12.38 19.42
CA LYS A 173 12.90 -11.83 20.69
C LYS A 173 14.00 -11.17 21.51
N ASN A 174 15.10 -11.88 21.75
CA ASN A 174 16.19 -11.39 22.59
C ASN A 174 16.89 -10.17 22.01
N ASN A 175 17.06 -10.10 20.69
CA ASN A 175 17.72 -8.97 20.04
C ASN A 175 16.79 -7.74 19.95
N LEU A 176 15.51 -7.94 19.65
CA LEU A 176 14.50 -6.87 19.68
C LEU A 176 14.38 -6.24 21.07
N ASN A 177 14.35 -7.06 22.12
CA ASN A 177 14.23 -6.57 23.50
C ASN A 177 15.51 -5.91 24.05
N LYS A 178 16.65 -6.08 23.39
CA LYS A 178 17.90 -5.36 23.70
C LYS A 178 18.04 -4.04 22.95
N ASP A 179 17.29 -3.88 21.87
CA ASP A 179 17.24 -2.66 21.10
C ASP A 179 16.29 -1.63 21.76
N LYS A 180 16.23 -0.42 21.22
CA LYS A 180 15.37 0.66 21.71
C LYS A 180 13.89 0.32 21.51
N LEU A 181 13.19 0.05 22.60
CA LEU A 181 11.73 -0.02 22.66
C LEU A 181 11.14 1.37 22.95
N PHE A 182 9.94 1.65 22.44
CA PHE A 182 9.20 2.88 22.77
C PHE A 182 8.71 2.90 24.22
N GLN A 183 8.37 1.73 24.75
CA GLN A 183 8.00 1.51 26.14
C GLN A 183 8.57 0.15 26.58
N GLU A 184 9.02 0.03 27.83
CA GLU A 184 9.59 -1.22 28.34
C GLU A 184 8.61 -2.39 28.24
N PHE A 185 7.31 -2.13 28.45
CA PHE A 185 6.27 -3.14 28.34
C PHE A 185 5.92 -3.52 26.88
N HIS A 186 6.48 -2.86 25.87
CA HIS A 186 6.38 -3.30 24.46
C HIS A 186 7.33 -4.47 24.15
N SER A 187 7.93 -5.08 25.17
CA SER A 187 8.79 -6.26 25.03
C SER A 187 8.09 -7.39 24.28
N PHE A 188 8.86 -8.01 23.39
CA PHE A 188 8.46 -9.15 22.58
C PHE A 188 8.56 -10.46 23.36
N GLY A 189 7.65 -11.39 23.07
CA GLY A 189 7.72 -12.79 23.49
C GLY A 189 7.84 -13.77 22.32
N VAL A 190 7.98 -15.05 22.63
CA VAL A 190 7.80 -16.15 21.67
C VAL A 190 6.54 -16.92 22.07
N LYS A 191 5.62 -17.10 21.12
CA LYS A 191 4.40 -17.88 21.31
C LYS A 191 4.41 -19.08 20.39
N ASN A 192 4.61 -20.26 20.96
CA ASN A 192 4.44 -21.51 20.24
C ASN A 192 2.98 -21.97 20.35
N THR A 193 2.25 -21.97 19.24
CA THR A 193 0.83 -22.37 19.19
C THR A 193 0.65 -23.88 19.25
N GLN A 194 1.71 -24.67 19.01
CA GLN A 194 1.67 -26.13 18.93
C GLN A 194 0.53 -26.60 18.00
N THR A 195 0.41 -25.94 16.85
CA THR A 195 -0.77 -25.91 15.96
C THR A 195 -1.32 -27.30 15.66
N LYS A 196 -0.44 -28.25 15.35
CA LYS A 196 -0.82 -29.64 15.04
C LYS A 196 -1.64 -30.31 16.16
N PHE A 197 -1.39 -29.95 17.42
CA PHE A 197 -1.93 -30.65 18.59
C PHE A 197 -2.96 -29.86 19.37
N LYS A 198 -2.95 -28.52 19.29
CA LYS A 198 -3.69 -27.66 20.23
C LYS A 198 -4.56 -26.59 19.58
N ASP A 199 -4.43 -26.33 18.29
CA ASP A 199 -5.12 -25.20 17.66
C ASP A 199 -5.66 -25.56 16.27
N GLU A 200 -6.89 -26.08 16.24
CA GLU A 200 -7.60 -26.45 15.00
C GLU A 200 -7.80 -25.26 14.06
N GLN A 201 -7.92 -24.04 14.60
CA GLN A 201 -8.09 -22.84 13.79
C GLN A 201 -6.78 -22.46 13.10
N MET A 202 -5.64 -22.56 13.79
CA MET A 202 -4.33 -22.32 13.19
C MET A 202 -3.93 -23.37 12.16
N GLN A 203 -4.52 -24.57 12.19
CA GLN A 203 -4.28 -25.58 11.14
C GLN A 203 -4.76 -25.14 9.76
N LEU A 204 -5.61 -24.09 9.69
CA LEU A 204 -6.10 -23.51 8.45
C LEU A 204 -5.28 -22.29 7.97
N SER A 205 -4.23 -21.93 8.72
CA SER A 205 -3.46 -20.69 8.53
C SER A 205 -2.33 -20.80 7.49
N LEU A 206 -1.85 -19.63 7.07
CA LEU A 206 -0.74 -19.48 6.13
C LEU A 206 0.55 -20.13 6.63
N THR A 207 0.96 -19.86 7.88
CA THR A 207 2.22 -20.36 8.43
C THR A 207 2.18 -21.88 8.60
N TYR A 208 1.04 -22.44 9.00
CA TYR A 208 0.87 -23.88 9.07
C TYR A 208 0.88 -24.56 7.69
N PHE A 209 0.28 -23.95 6.67
CA PHE A 209 0.41 -24.41 5.29
C PHE A 209 1.89 -24.43 4.85
N ALA A 210 2.66 -23.39 5.17
CA ALA A 210 4.09 -23.35 4.85
C ALA A 210 4.86 -24.48 5.57
N ILE A 211 4.68 -24.63 6.88
CA ILE A 211 5.41 -25.61 7.69
C ILE A 211 5.09 -27.05 7.30
N THR A 212 3.83 -27.37 7.00
CA THR A 212 3.44 -28.70 6.50
C THR A 212 4.00 -29.03 5.12
N ASN A 213 4.51 -28.02 4.39
CA ASN A 213 5.23 -28.16 3.14
C ASN A 213 6.75 -27.97 3.29
N ASN A 214 7.29 -28.19 4.50
CA ASN A 214 8.72 -28.06 4.84
C ASN A 214 9.32 -26.68 4.54
N LYS A 215 8.52 -25.62 4.72
CA LYS A 215 8.97 -24.23 4.63
C LYS A 215 8.96 -23.59 6.03
N PRO A 216 10.11 -23.15 6.56
CA PRO A 216 10.19 -22.35 7.79
C PRO A 216 9.29 -21.12 7.69
N ALA A 217 8.40 -20.95 8.65
CA ALA A 217 7.47 -19.83 8.66
C ALA A 217 7.25 -19.30 10.07
N PHE A 218 7.09 -17.98 10.17
CA PHE A 218 6.88 -17.26 11.41
C PHE A 218 5.77 -16.23 11.20
N ALA A 219 4.99 -15.96 12.23
CA ALA A 219 4.19 -14.74 12.27
C ALA A 219 4.84 -13.70 13.17
N ILE A 220 4.79 -12.42 12.78
CA ILE A 220 5.25 -11.31 13.61
C ILE A 220 4.02 -10.45 13.94
N GLU A 221 3.69 -10.40 15.22
CA GLU A 221 2.51 -9.73 15.74
C GLU A 221 2.94 -8.47 16.49
N THR A 222 2.55 -7.28 16.01
CA THR A 222 2.61 -6.06 16.84
C THR A 222 1.29 -5.86 17.57
N SER A 223 1.28 -5.16 18.70
CA SER A 223 0.02 -5.03 19.45
C SER A 223 -0.98 -4.07 18.80
N LYS A 224 -2.25 -4.48 18.66
CA LYS A 224 -3.37 -3.56 18.36
C LYS A 224 -3.59 -2.51 19.46
N ASN A 225 -3.09 -2.74 20.68
CA ASN A 225 -3.13 -1.75 21.75
C ASN A 225 -2.10 -0.62 21.58
N ILE A 226 -1.10 -0.80 20.72
CA ILE A 226 -0.27 0.30 20.23
C ILE A 226 -1.09 0.98 19.12
N THR A 227 -1.59 2.18 19.36
CA THR A 227 -2.45 2.87 18.38
C THR A 227 -1.65 3.67 17.35
N ASP A 228 -0.39 4.00 17.65
CA ASP A 228 0.50 4.71 16.73
C ASP A 228 1.00 3.75 15.64
N LEU A 229 0.68 4.09 14.38
CA LEU A 229 1.06 3.28 13.23
C LEU A 229 2.58 3.26 13.00
N THR A 230 3.27 4.37 13.27
CA THR A 230 4.72 4.47 13.08
C THR A 230 5.46 3.53 14.03
N GLU A 231 5.03 3.46 15.30
CA GLU A 231 5.59 2.50 16.27
C GLU A 231 5.44 1.06 15.80
N LYS A 232 4.23 0.68 15.33
CA LYS A 232 3.99 -0.65 14.77
C LYS A 232 4.91 -0.95 13.60
N VAL A 233 5.01 -0.02 12.66
CA VAL A 233 5.86 -0.16 11.47
C VAL A 233 7.32 -0.33 11.86
N ILE A 234 7.83 0.47 12.81
CA ILE A 234 9.20 0.35 13.31
C ILE A 234 9.43 -1.03 13.94
N TYR A 235 8.51 -1.52 14.76
CA TYR A 235 8.63 -2.85 15.35
C TYR A 235 8.62 -3.99 14.33
N GLN A 236 7.75 -3.91 13.31
CA GLN A 236 7.74 -4.87 12.21
C GLN A 236 9.05 -4.83 11.42
N LEU A 237 9.54 -3.63 11.05
CA LEU A 237 10.80 -3.45 10.33
C LEU A 237 12.00 -3.97 11.11
N LYS A 238 12.10 -3.69 12.42
CA LYS A 238 13.17 -4.23 13.28
C LYS A 238 13.16 -5.76 13.31
N SER A 239 11.97 -6.35 13.34
CA SER A 239 11.81 -7.81 13.30
C SER A 239 12.30 -8.36 11.96
N ILE A 240 11.90 -7.73 10.84
CA ILE A 240 12.37 -8.08 9.49
C ILE A 240 13.90 -7.99 9.40
N GLU A 241 14.52 -6.91 9.87
CA GLU A 241 15.99 -6.73 9.86
C GLU A 241 16.72 -7.84 10.63
N GLU A 242 16.18 -8.29 11.77
CA GLU A 242 16.78 -9.38 12.54
C GLU A 242 16.64 -10.74 11.85
N PHE A 243 15.50 -11.03 11.21
CA PHE A 243 15.35 -12.23 10.38
C PHE A 243 16.31 -12.21 9.18
N MET A 244 16.44 -11.07 8.49
CA MET A 244 17.41 -10.91 7.40
C MET A 244 18.84 -11.19 7.86
N LYS A 245 19.22 -10.70 9.04
CA LYS A 245 20.53 -10.98 9.65
C LYS A 245 20.73 -12.47 9.94
N ILE A 246 19.73 -13.15 10.50
CA ILE A 246 19.78 -14.61 10.73
C ILE A 246 19.93 -15.39 9.42
N MET A 247 19.33 -14.86 8.35
CA MET A 247 19.38 -15.43 7.01
C MET A 247 20.58 -14.98 6.17
N ASP A 248 21.55 -14.25 6.74
CA ASP A 248 22.71 -13.73 6.00
C ASP A 248 22.31 -12.93 4.74
N ILE A 249 21.25 -12.12 4.88
CA ILE A 249 20.77 -11.16 3.89
C ILE A 249 21.23 -9.77 4.34
N GLU A 250 21.96 -9.08 3.47
CA GLU A 250 22.45 -7.72 3.75
C GLU A 250 21.61 -6.69 3.00
N PHE A 251 21.46 -5.52 3.61
CA PHE A 251 20.68 -4.42 3.07
C PHE A 251 21.30 -3.07 3.39
N GLN A 252 20.84 -2.06 2.68
CA GLN A 252 21.11 -0.65 2.92
C GLN A 252 19.79 0.10 3.05
N ARG A 253 19.79 1.11 3.92
CA ARG A 253 18.76 2.13 4.05
C ARG A 253 19.43 3.47 4.37
N ASP A 254 18.83 4.57 3.92
CA ASP A 254 19.35 5.93 4.08
C ASP A 254 18.71 6.69 5.26
N PHE A 255 18.24 5.95 6.25
CA PHE A 255 17.50 6.49 7.39
C PHE A 255 17.82 5.76 8.68
N ASP A 256 17.57 6.40 9.82
CA ASP A 256 17.63 5.74 11.12
C ASP A 256 16.26 5.19 11.53
N ILE A 257 16.12 3.86 11.59
CA ILE A 257 14.91 3.17 12.07
C ILE A 257 14.54 3.54 13.52
N ASN A 258 15.50 4.01 14.32
CA ASN A 258 15.28 4.44 15.70
C ASN A 258 14.86 5.91 15.83
N ASN A 259 14.84 6.65 14.72
CA ASN A 259 14.36 8.02 14.63
C ASN A 259 12.89 8.04 14.21
N TYR A 260 12.01 8.20 15.21
CA TYR A 260 10.56 8.19 15.01
C TYR A 260 10.09 9.21 13.97
N GLU A 261 10.55 10.46 14.03
CA GLU A 261 10.10 11.52 13.10
C GLU A 261 10.55 11.25 11.67
N GLU A 262 11.74 10.65 11.50
CA GLU A 262 12.27 10.31 10.18
C GLU A 262 11.47 9.16 9.53
N VAL A 263 11.14 8.13 10.30
CA VAL A 263 10.31 7.02 9.83
C VAL A 263 8.88 7.49 9.59
N LYS A 264 8.31 8.31 10.48
CA LYS A 264 6.98 8.89 10.31
C LYS A 264 6.87 9.70 9.01
N LYS A 265 7.84 10.59 8.76
CA LYS A 265 7.86 11.39 7.52
C LYS A 265 7.84 10.49 6.28
N ARG A 266 8.67 9.44 6.24
CA ARG A 266 8.71 8.48 5.12
C ARG A 266 7.45 7.60 5.03
N LEU A 267 6.87 7.23 6.17
CA LEU A 267 5.66 6.42 6.21
C LEU A 267 4.45 7.13 5.59
N PHE A 268 4.37 8.44 5.75
CA PHE A 268 3.32 9.29 5.18
C PHE A 268 3.72 9.98 3.86
N ASP A 269 4.89 9.65 3.31
CA ASP A 269 5.26 9.97 1.93
C ASP A 269 4.61 8.93 1.00
N PHE A 270 3.39 9.25 0.60
CA PHE A 270 2.53 8.38 -0.20
C PHE A 270 2.86 8.41 -1.70
N GLY A 271 3.74 9.31 -2.15
CA GLY A 271 4.10 9.45 -3.56
C GLY A 271 2.91 9.85 -4.44
N GLU A 272 3.05 9.65 -5.74
CA GLU A 272 2.08 10.12 -6.72
C GLU A 272 1.05 9.06 -7.14
N VAL A 273 -0.10 9.55 -7.63
CA VAL A 273 -1.01 8.79 -8.48
C VAL A 273 -1.12 9.43 -9.86
N LYS A 274 -0.89 8.62 -10.90
CA LYS A 274 -1.17 8.97 -12.30
C LYS A 274 -2.53 8.43 -12.70
N ILE A 275 -3.36 9.28 -13.30
CA ILE A 275 -4.69 8.93 -13.79
C ILE A 275 -4.70 9.06 -15.31
N ASN A 276 -5.03 7.97 -16.01
CA ASN A 276 -5.04 7.89 -17.48
C ASN A 276 -3.76 8.42 -18.17
N GLU A 277 -2.61 8.41 -17.48
CA GLU A 277 -1.32 8.98 -17.92
C GLU A 277 -1.32 10.50 -18.21
N ASN A 278 -2.39 11.22 -17.91
CA ASN A 278 -2.53 12.64 -18.27
C ASN A 278 -2.90 13.57 -17.10
N ILE A 279 -2.99 13.02 -15.90
CA ILE A 279 -3.19 13.70 -14.61
C ILE A 279 -2.21 13.09 -13.61
N ALA A 280 -1.57 13.92 -12.80
CA ALA A 280 -0.73 13.50 -11.68
C ALA A 280 -1.07 14.29 -10.41
N PHE A 281 -1.19 13.59 -9.30
CA PHE A 281 -1.39 14.17 -7.97
C PHE A 281 -0.40 13.56 -6.98
N ASP A 282 0.28 14.39 -6.20
CA ASP A 282 0.97 13.94 -4.99
C ASP A 282 -0.09 13.60 -3.93
N LEU A 283 -0.01 12.42 -3.34
CA LEU A 283 -0.93 11.93 -2.33
C LEU A 283 -0.51 12.26 -0.89
N SER A 284 0.70 12.77 -0.70
CA SER A 284 1.31 13.00 0.62
C SER A 284 0.72 14.23 1.32
N ASP A 285 0.38 15.27 0.55
CA ASP A 285 -0.17 16.53 1.07
C ASP A 285 -1.45 16.99 0.35
N THR A 286 -2.12 16.10 -0.38
CA THR A 286 -3.36 16.41 -1.09
C THR A 286 -4.53 16.79 -0.16
N ARG A 287 -5.39 17.68 -0.63
CA ARG A 287 -6.67 18.00 0.04
C ARG A 287 -7.59 16.78 0.05
N LYS A 288 -8.40 16.67 1.11
CA LYS A 288 -9.39 15.58 1.28
C LYS A 288 -10.49 15.52 0.22
N ILE A 289 -10.75 16.63 -0.47
CA ILE A 289 -11.77 16.75 -1.50
C ILE A 289 -11.20 17.55 -2.65
N LEU A 290 -11.16 16.93 -3.84
CA LEU A 290 -10.84 17.61 -5.09
C LEU A 290 -12.05 17.56 -6.00
N ARG A 291 -12.49 18.73 -6.49
CA ARG A 291 -13.70 18.87 -7.30
C ARG A 291 -13.37 19.16 -8.75
N PHE A 292 -14.31 18.80 -9.61
CA PHE A 292 -14.22 19.05 -11.05
C PHE A 292 -12.96 18.42 -11.65
N ILE A 293 -12.65 17.18 -11.26
CA ILE A 293 -11.51 16.45 -11.82
C ILE A 293 -11.92 15.92 -13.20
N PRO A 294 -11.26 16.32 -14.29
CA PRO A 294 -11.66 15.94 -15.63
C PRO A 294 -11.37 14.45 -15.89
N LEU A 295 -12.40 13.60 -15.78
CA LEU A 295 -12.27 12.15 -15.89
C LEU A 295 -13.16 11.59 -17.00
N LYS A 296 -12.81 10.39 -17.48
CA LYS A 296 -13.70 9.59 -18.34
C LYS A 296 -14.94 9.19 -17.57
N LYS A 297 -16.03 8.90 -18.28
CA LYS A 297 -17.27 8.37 -17.68
C LYS A 297 -17.03 7.06 -16.91
N GLU A 298 -16.20 6.18 -17.47
CA GLU A 298 -15.88 4.86 -16.95
C GLU A 298 -14.45 4.46 -17.37
N ASN A 299 -13.93 3.38 -16.79
CA ASN A 299 -12.62 2.82 -17.14
C ASN A 299 -11.45 3.82 -17.01
N ASN A 300 -11.47 4.63 -15.94
CA ASN A 300 -10.31 5.44 -15.57
C ASN A 300 -9.23 4.53 -14.96
N GLU A 301 -8.01 4.62 -15.48
CA GLU A 301 -6.87 3.87 -14.99
C GLU A 301 -6.13 4.70 -13.93
N PHE A 302 -5.82 4.10 -12.79
CA PHE A 302 -5.07 4.71 -11.70
C PHE A 302 -3.78 3.92 -11.48
N LYS A 303 -2.63 4.59 -11.58
CA LYS A 303 -1.32 4.01 -11.30
C LYS A 303 -0.72 4.72 -10.10
N PHE A 304 -0.48 3.96 -9.05
CA PHE A 304 0.07 4.45 -7.80
C PHE A 304 1.57 4.14 -7.74
N GLU A 305 2.35 5.08 -7.24
CA GLU A 305 3.73 4.79 -6.84
C GLU A 305 3.79 3.94 -5.57
N ASN A 306 2.85 4.17 -4.63
CA ASN A 306 2.78 3.40 -3.40
C ASN A 306 2.11 2.03 -3.62
N ALA A 307 2.76 0.98 -3.12
CA ALA A 307 2.29 -0.40 -3.25
C ALA A 307 0.93 -0.71 -2.57
N LEU A 308 0.44 0.18 -1.70
CA LEU A 308 -0.87 0.06 -1.05
C LEU A 308 -1.94 0.95 -1.69
N GLY A 309 -1.64 1.59 -2.83
CA GLY A 309 -2.55 2.48 -3.52
C GLY A 309 -3.75 1.74 -4.12
N ALA A 310 -4.96 2.25 -3.87
CA ALA A 310 -6.19 1.70 -4.41
C ALA A 310 -7.26 2.78 -4.62
N THR A 311 -8.21 2.51 -5.51
CA THR A 311 -9.41 3.34 -5.67
C THR A 311 -10.71 2.56 -5.50
N LYS A 312 -11.74 3.26 -5.03
CA LYS A 312 -13.11 2.76 -4.93
C LYS A 312 -14.08 3.81 -5.46
N ILE A 313 -15.04 3.40 -6.27
CA ILE A 313 -16.12 4.29 -6.73
C ILE A 313 -17.26 4.19 -5.73
N VAL A 314 -17.69 5.34 -5.19
CA VAL A 314 -18.83 5.47 -4.25
C VAL A 314 -19.59 6.73 -4.62
N ASP A 315 -20.91 6.69 -4.77
CA ASP A 315 -21.76 7.88 -5.00
C ASP A 315 -21.23 8.88 -6.07
N ASN A 316 -20.80 8.35 -7.23
CA ASN A 316 -20.22 9.13 -8.34
C ASN A 316 -18.92 9.88 -8.03
N LYS A 317 -18.18 9.52 -6.97
CA LYS A 317 -16.81 9.99 -6.72
C LYS A 317 -15.83 8.80 -6.69
N TYR A 318 -14.56 9.10 -6.88
CA TYR A 318 -13.47 8.16 -6.63
C TYR A 318 -12.89 8.46 -5.24
N GLU A 319 -12.97 7.49 -4.35
CA GLU A 319 -12.23 7.49 -3.09
C GLU A 319 -10.85 6.88 -3.36
N VAL A 320 -9.80 7.61 -2.99
CA VAL A 320 -8.40 7.24 -3.20
C VAL A 320 -7.79 6.85 -1.86
N TYR A 321 -7.25 5.63 -1.80
CA TYR A 321 -6.73 5.01 -0.59
C TYR A 321 -5.25 4.70 -0.69
N ILE A 322 -4.54 4.83 0.43
CA ILE A 322 -3.26 4.18 0.69
C ILE A 322 -3.47 3.29 1.91
N GLY A 323 -3.50 1.98 1.69
CA GLY A 323 -3.92 1.03 2.73
C GLY A 323 -5.36 1.32 3.18
N ASN A 324 -5.57 1.50 4.48
CA ASN A 324 -6.87 1.88 5.05
C ASN A 324 -7.11 3.39 5.12
N ILE A 325 -6.14 4.22 4.71
CA ILE A 325 -6.24 5.68 4.81
C ILE A 325 -6.92 6.21 3.55
N ASN A 326 -8.12 6.78 3.69
CA ASN A 326 -8.72 7.59 2.63
C ASN A 326 -7.92 8.91 2.52
N VAL A 327 -7.13 9.01 1.45
CA VAL A 327 -6.23 10.12 1.20
C VAL A 327 -7.00 11.29 0.62
N THR A 328 -7.77 11.07 -0.45
CA THR A 328 -8.58 12.11 -1.11
C THR A 328 -9.84 11.54 -1.77
N ASN A 329 -10.83 12.40 -1.99
CA ASN A 329 -12.04 12.10 -2.74
C ASN A 329 -12.07 12.97 -4.00
N LEU A 330 -12.03 12.32 -5.17
CA LEU A 330 -12.07 12.97 -6.47
C LEU A 330 -13.53 13.02 -6.96
N PHE A 331 -14.08 14.22 -7.06
CA PHE A 331 -15.39 14.46 -7.68
C PHE A 331 -15.19 14.74 -9.17
N PRO A 332 -15.59 13.81 -10.05
CA PRO A 332 -15.34 13.91 -11.47
C PRO A 332 -16.19 15.00 -12.13
N GLN A 333 -15.61 15.66 -13.11
CA GLN A 333 -16.32 16.32 -14.20
C GLN A 333 -16.07 15.47 -15.45
N ILE A 334 -17.14 15.01 -16.08
CA ILE A 334 -17.03 14.01 -17.16
C ILE A 334 -16.67 14.68 -18.48
N PHE A 335 -15.62 14.17 -19.12
CA PHE A 335 -15.18 14.58 -20.44
C PHE A 335 -14.87 13.37 -21.33
N ASP A 336 -14.95 13.59 -22.64
CA ASP A 336 -14.23 12.76 -23.60
C ASP A 336 -12.73 13.06 -23.45
N VAL A 337 -11.97 12.04 -23.02
CA VAL A 337 -10.53 12.16 -22.81
C VAL A 337 -9.79 11.71 -24.07
N LYS A 338 -8.94 12.57 -24.62
CA LYS A 338 -8.14 12.32 -25.83
C LYS A 338 -6.66 12.32 -25.51
N GLU A 339 -5.88 11.63 -26.34
CA GLU A 339 -4.42 11.62 -26.21
C GLU A 339 -3.79 12.81 -26.94
N TYR A 340 -2.73 13.35 -26.37
CA TYR A 340 -1.81 14.28 -27.03
C TYR A 340 -0.38 13.83 -26.75
N LYS A 341 0.39 13.55 -27.80
CA LYS A 341 1.74 12.95 -27.68
C LYS A 341 2.86 13.97 -27.80
N ASP A 342 2.57 15.15 -28.34
CA ASP A 342 3.56 16.20 -28.48
C ASP A 342 3.83 16.91 -27.15
N SER A 343 4.94 17.62 -27.08
CA SER A 343 5.30 18.37 -25.88
C SER A 343 4.45 19.65 -25.73
N ILE A 344 4.20 20.03 -24.48
CA ILE A 344 3.73 21.36 -24.10
C ILE A 344 4.95 22.23 -23.79
N LYS A 345 4.98 23.43 -24.36
CA LYS A 345 6.00 24.43 -24.03
C LYS A 345 5.53 25.27 -22.86
N ILE A 346 6.36 25.37 -21.83
CA ILE A 346 6.11 26.19 -20.65
C ILE A 346 7.37 27.01 -20.36
N GLU A 347 7.19 28.30 -20.10
CA GLU A 347 8.23 29.16 -19.55
C GLU A 347 8.16 29.08 -18.04
N VAL A 348 9.23 28.63 -17.39
CA VAL A 348 9.38 28.53 -15.94
C VAL A 348 10.59 29.37 -15.53
N ASP A 349 10.37 30.36 -14.68
CA ASP A 349 11.43 31.23 -14.15
C ASP A 349 12.34 31.82 -15.26
N GLY A 350 11.73 32.24 -16.36
CA GLY A 350 12.40 32.85 -17.52
C GLY A 350 13.06 31.84 -18.48
N LYS A 351 12.91 30.53 -18.26
CA LYS A 351 13.42 29.48 -19.15
C LYS A 351 12.29 28.68 -19.78
N VAL A 352 12.29 28.57 -21.11
CA VAL A 352 11.35 27.71 -21.82
C VAL A 352 11.82 26.27 -21.77
N ILE A 353 10.95 25.39 -21.29
CA ILE A 353 11.15 23.94 -21.26
C ILE A 353 10.02 23.25 -22.04
N ASN A 354 10.30 22.04 -22.52
CA ASN A 354 9.30 21.15 -23.08
C ASN A 354 8.91 20.13 -22.02
N THR A 355 7.61 20.00 -21.75
CA THR A 355 7.05 19.01 -20.83
C THR A 355 5.93 18.21 -21.52
N LYS A 356 5.35 17.26 -20.81
CA LYS A 356 4.20 16.46 -21.26
C LYS A 356 3.02 16.69 -20.33
N LEU A 357 1.83 16.32 -20.79
CA LEU A 357 0.66 16.22 -19.92
C LEU A 357 0.86 15.07 -18.94
N GLY A 358 0.30 15.20 -17.73
CA GLY A 358 0.49 14.25 -16.63
C GLY A 358 1.79 14.43 -15.84
N GLU A 359 2.46 15.59 -15.97
CA GLU A 359 3.71 15.91 -15.27
C GLU A 359 3.48 16.99 -14.20
N VAL A 360 4.30 16.96 -13.14
CA VAL A 360 4.41 17.98 -12.11
C VAL A 360 5.62 18.87 -12.41
N ILE A 361 5.46 20.19 -12.32
CA ILE A 361 6.51 21.16 -12.66
C ILE A 361 6.73 22.10 -11.48
N ASP A 362 7.95 22.07 -10.94
CA ASP A 362 8.38 22.97 -9.88
C ASP A 362 8.66 24.38 -10.42
N VAL A 363 8.12 25.38 -9.74
CA VAL A 363 8.20 26.80 -10.11
C VAL A 363 8.61 27.61 -8.89
N LYS A 364 9.68 28.41 -8.99
CA LYS A 364 10.13 29.26 -7.87
C LYS A 364 9.43 30.61 -7.85
N ASN A 365 9.32 31.27 -9.00
CA ASN A 365 8.83 32.63 -9.09
C ASN A 365 7.58 32.73 -9.96
N SER A 366 7.64 32.20 -11.19
CA SER A 366 6.57 32.38 -12.16
C SER A 366 6.59 31.34 -13.27
N PHE A 367 5.42 31.06 -13.81
CA PHE A 367 5.25 30.24 -15.01
C PHE A 367 4.36 30.92 -16.04
N LYS A 368 4.48 30.49 -17.29
CA LYS A 368 3.60 30.87 -18.40
C LYS A 368 3.50 29.72 -19.38
N ILE A 369 2.29 29.29 -19.71
CA ILE A 369 2.08 28.35 -20.81
C ILE A 369 2.35 29.08 -22.11
N VAL A 370 3.28 28.57 -22.92
CA VAL A 370 3.58 29.19 -24.22
C VAL A 370 2.43 28.89 -25.15
N LYS A 371 1.93 29.94 -25.83
CA LYS A 371 0.79 29.85 -26.73
C LYS A 371 0.91 28.69 -27.72
N ASN A 372 -0.18 27.93 -27.81
CA ASN A 372 -0.37 26.85 -28.76
C ASN A 372 -1.80 26.93 -29.32
N ASP A 373 -1.93 27.16 -30.62
CA ASP A 373 -3.24 27.33 -31.29
C ASP A 373 -4.12 26.06 -31.25
N PHE A 374 -3.59 24.93 -30.78
CA PHE A 374 -4.35 23.69 -30.61
C PHE A 374 -5.22 23.68 -29.35
N PHE A 375 -4.80 24.34 -28.26
CA PHE A 375 -5.45 24.19 -26.96
C PHE A 375 -6.10 25.49 -26.46
N ARG A 376 -7.24 25.33 -25.79
CA ARG A 376 -7.69 26.25 -24.75
C ARG A 376 -7.06 25.82 -23.42
N VAL A 377 -6.39 26.74 -22.75
CA VAL A 377 -5.73 26.52 -21.46
C VAL A 377 -6.56 27.11 -20.34
N ASN A 378 -6.74 26.36 -19.26
CA ASN A 378 -7.45 26.78 -18.06
C ASN A 378 -6.57 26.56 -16.82
N VAL A 379 -6.18 27.63 -16.14
CA VAL A 379 -5.39 27.61 -14.91
C VAL A 379 -6.33 27.65 -13.72
N ILE A 380 -6.55 26.49 -13.10
CA ILE A 380 -7.46 26.37 -11.97
C ILE A 380 -6.92 27.15 -10.76
N GLY A 381 -7.67 28.16 -10.34
CA GLY A 381 -7.27 29.10 -9.29
C GLY A 381 -6.91 30.48 -9.81
N PHE A 382 -6.92 30.69 -11.12
CA PHE A 382 -6.80 31.99 -11.76
C PHE A 382 -8.07 32.31 -12.56
N SER A 383 -8.33 33.60 -12.79
CA SER A 383 -9.33 34.04 -13.76
C SER A 383 -9.03 35.47 -14.19
N LYS A 384 -9.32 35.80 -15.45
CA LYS A 384 -9.24 37.16 -15.97
C LYS A 384 -10.44 37.46 -16.87
N ALA A 385 -11.15 38.54 -16.55
CA ALA A 385 -12.34 38.93 -17.32
C ALA A 385 -12.00 39.14 -18.80
N GLY A 386 -12.82 38.56 -19.69
CA GLY A 386 -12.64 38.67 -21.14
C GLY A 386 -11.54 37.77 -21.74
N VAL A 387 -10.95 36.88 -20.96
CA VAL A 387 -9.96 35.90 -21.43
C VAL A 387 -10.59 34.50 -21.47
N ASP A 388 -10.60 33.88 -22.65
CA ASP A 388 -11.15 32.52 -22.85
C ASP A 388 -10.10 31.41 -22.66
N SER A 389 -8.84 31.70 -23.02
CA SER A 389 -7.69 30.81 -22.87
C SER A 389 -6.58 31.54 -22.12
N GLU A 390 -6.02 30.89 -21.11
CA GLU A 390 -5.07 31.49 -20.16
C GLU A 390 -3.61 31.15 -20.49
N ASP A 391 -3.32 30.85 -21.76
CA ASP A 391 -1.96 30.81 -22.30
C ASP A 391 -1.39 32.22 -22.51
N ASP A 392 -0.06 32.30 -22.59
CA ASP A 392 0.72 33.54 -22.74
C ASP A 392 0.50 34.59 -21.63
N ILE A 393 0.01 34.17 -20.46
CA ILE A 393 -0.09 34.96 -19.24
C ILE A 393 0.99 34.52 -18.25
N LEU A 394 1.86 35.44 -17.84
CA LEU A 394 2.84 35.19 -16.78
C LEU A 394 2.15 35.21 -15.43
N LEU A 395 2.18 34.08 -14.72
CA LEU A 395 1.48 33.85 -13.47
C LEU A 395 2.46 33.52 -12.35
N LYS A 396 2.14 34.01 -11.15
CA LYS A 396 2.88 33.79 -9.91
C LYS A 396 1.98 33.13 -8.88
N LYS A 397 2.59 32.63 -7.80
CA LYS A 397 1.84 32.09 -6.66
C LYS A 397 0.82 33.08 -6.08
N SER A 398 1.14 34.37 -6.07
CA SER A 398 0.26 35.45 -5.59
C SER A 398 -0.99 35.67 -6.44
N ASP A 399 -1.00 35.19 -7.68
CA ASP A 399 -2.13 35.33 -8.60
C ASP A 399 -3.14 34.19 -8.43
N MET A 400 -2.79 33.14 -7.67
CA MET A 400 -3.61 31.95 -7.48
C MET A 400 -4.51 32.07 -6.24
N VAL A 401 -5.75 31.63 -6.37
CA VAL A 401 -6.69 31.51 -5.25
C VAL A 401 -6.45 30.21 -4.49
N ASP A 402 -6.03 30.32 -3.23
CA ASP A 402 -5.65 29.20 -2.36
C ASP A 402 -6.70 28.08 -2.25
N SER A 403 -8.01 28.40 -2.24
CA SER A 403 -9.07 27.39 -2.14
C SER A 403 -9.16 26.44 -3.33
N PHE A 404 -8.48 26.74 -4.44
CA PHE A 404 -8.40 25.92 -5.64
C PHE A 404 -7.14 25.04 -5.73
N SER A 405 -6.23 25.14 -4.75
CA SER A 405 -5.04 24.29 -4.73
C SER A 405 -5.40 22.81 -4.55
N ILE A 406 -4.54 21.93 -5.07
CA ILE A 406 -4.65 20.47 -4.95
C ILE A 406 -4.19 20.02 -3.56
N ASP A 407 -3.22 20.72 -2.98
CA ASP A 407 -2.54 20.39 -1.74
C ASP A 407 -3.01 21.26 -0.57
N THR A 408 -2.72 20.81 0.65
CA THR A 408 -3.04 21.53 1.89
C THR A 408 -2.13 22.72 2.17
N ASN A 409 -0.97 22.80 1.52
CA ASN A 409 0.00 23.89 1.68
C ASN A 409 -0.25 25.06 0.71
N ASN A 410 -1.28 24.95 -0.12
CA ASN A 410 -1.67 25.92 -1.16
C ASN A 410 -0.61 26.12 -2.26
N LYS A 411 0.26 25.14 -2.53
CA LYS A 411 1.38 25.26 -3.47
C LYS A 411 1.13 24.63 -4.83
N GLN A 412 0.17 23.72 -4.96
CA GLN A 412 -0.04 22.92 -6.15
C GLN A 412 -1.33 23.31 -6.89
N TYR A 413 -1.26 23.60 -8.18
CA TYR A 413 -2.39 24.05 -9.00
C TYR A 413 -2.47 23.31 -10.34
N ARG A 414 -3.69 23.12 -10.84
CA ARG A 414 -3.93 22.42 -12.12
C ARG A 414 -3.91 23.41 -13.27
N VAL A 415 -3.20 23.04 -14.34
CA VAL A 415 -3.29 23.69 -15.65
C VAL A 415 -3.87 22.69 -16.63
N GLU A 416 -5.11 22.89 -17.05
CA GLU A 416 -5.89 21.93 -17.83
C GLU A 416 -5.95 22.34 -19.30
N PHE A 417 -5.85 21.35 -20.20
CA PHE A 417 -5.77 21.55 -21.65
C PHE A 417 -6.99 20.95 -22.36
N TYR A 418 -7.70 21.78 -23.12
CA TYR A 418 -8.95 21.42 -23.77
C TYR A 418 -8.95 21.75 -25.27
N LYS A 419 -9.69 20.96 -26.06
CA LYS A 419 -10.02 21.29 -27.46
C LYS A 419 -11.34 20.63 -27.87
N ASP A 420 -12.22 21.36 -28.54
CA ASP A 420 -13.51 20.88 -29.04
C ASP A 420 -14.34 20.15 -27.95
N ASN A 421 -14.38 20.70 -26.72
CA ASN A 421 -14.99 20.11 -25.52
C ASN A 421 -14.37 18.79 -25.02
N ASN A 422 -13.23 18.38 -25.56
CA ASN A 422 -12.47 17.23 -25.07
C ASN A 422 -11.37 17.68 -24.09
N PHE A 423 -11.10 16.84 -23.10
CA PHE A 423 -9.96 16.99 -22.20
C PHE A 423 -8.78 16.19 -22.73
N TYR A 424 -7.59 16.79 -22.80
CA TYR A 424 -6.39 16.09 -23.25
C TYR A 424 -5.45 15.71 -22.10
N GLY A 425 -5.48 16.49 -21.02
CA GLY A 425 -4.60 16.30 -19.88
C GLY A 425 -4.38 17.59 -19.11
N MET A 426 -3.59 17.50 -18.05
CA MET A 426 -3.19 18.63 -17.26
C MET A 426 -1.69 18.59 -16.93
N ILE A 427 -1.15 19.73 -16.52
CA ILE A 427 0.13 19.84 -15.84
C ILE A 427 -0.17 20.32 -14.42
N THR A 428 0.53 19.77 -13.43
CA THR A 428 0.47 20.27 -12.06
C THR A 428 1.62 21.26 -11.87
N ILE A 429 1.30 22.49 -11.47
CA ILE A 429 2.30 23.50 -11.09
C ILE A 429 2.51 23.42 -9.60
N ASN A 430 3.74 23.16 -9.16
CA ASN A 430 4.14 23.13 -7.75
C ASN A 430 5.02 24.36 -7.43
N PHE A 431 4.52 25.28 -6.61
CA PHE A 431 5.30 26.44 -6.18
C PHE A 431 6.26 26.06 -5.04
N VAL A 432 7.57 26.06 -5.33
CA VAL A 432 8.63 25.72 -4.38
C VAL A 432 9.32 26.97 -3.86
N ASP A 433 9.83 26.89 -2.63
CA ASP A 433 10.51 28.01 -1.95
C ASP A 433 11.95 28.24 -2.44
#